data_AF-A0A7J8FQ34-F1
#
_entry.id   AF-A0A7J8FQ34-F1
#
_cell.length_a   1.000
_cell.length_b   1.000
_cell.length_c   1.000
_cell.angle_alpha   90.00
_cell.angle_beta   90.00
_cell.angle_gamma   90.00
#
_symmetry.space_group_name_H-M   'P 1'
#
loop_
_entity.id
_entity.type
_entity.pdbx_description
1 polymer ?
#
loop_
_entity_poly.entity_id
_entity_poly.type
_entity_poly.pdbx_seq_one_letter_code
_entity_poly.pdbx_strand_id
1 'polypeptide(L)'
;MMPQSLGVIGGKPNSAHYFIGYMGEELIYLDPHTTQPAVELADSHVIPDESFHCQHPPSRMSIGELDPSIAVGFFCKTEDDFNDWCQQVRKLSLLGGALPMFELVEQQPSHLACPDVLHLSLESSDVERLERFFDSEDEDFEILSL
;
A
#
# COMPACT_ATOMS: atom_id res chain seq x y z
N MET A 1 10.15 12.16 3.72
CA MET A 1 10.31 10.82 3.12
C MET A 1 11.61 10.23 3.65
N MET A 2 11.65 8.94 3.98
CA MET A 2 12.86 8.29 4.49
C MET A 2 13.77 7.92 3.31
N PRO A 3 15.11 7.92 3.44
CA PRO A 3 16.03 7.41 2.42
C PRO A 3 15.74 5.96 1.99
N GLN A 4 15.20 5.15 2.91
CA GLN A 4 14.88 3.74 2.72
C GLN A 4 13.54 3.53 2.02
N SER A 5 12.72 4.57 1.82
CA SER A 5 11.37 4.43 1.26
C SER A 5 11.40 3.84 -0.15
N LEU A 6 10.80 2.66 -0.32
CA LEU A 6 10.47 2.10 -1.64
C LEU A 6 9.08 2.54 -2.11
N GLY A 7 8.29 3.21 -1.27
CA GLY A 7 6.92 3.60 -1.61
C GLY A 7 5.89 2.59 -1.10
N VAL A 8 4.71 2.59 -1.72
CA VAL A 8 3.54 1.83 -1.27
C VAL A 8 2.92 1.12 -2.48
N ILE A 9 2.48 -0.11 -2.32
CA ILE A 9 1.60 -0.80 -3.28
C ILE A 9 0.21 -0.96 -2.66
N GLY A 10 -0.82 -0.85 -3.49
CA GLY A 10 -2.20 -1.00 -3.03
C GLY A 10 -3.20 -0.69 -4.12
N GLY A 11 -4.47 -0.59 -3.75
CA GLY A 11 -5.57 -0.28 -4.65
C GLY A 11 -6.68 -1.33 -4.61
N LYS A 12 -7.78 -1.02 -5.29
CA LYS A 12 -8.97 -1.89 -5.35
C LYS A 12 -8.70 -3.11 -6.23
N PRO A 13 -9.52 -4.17 -6.13
CA PRO A 13 -9.45 -5.29 -7.08
C PRO A 13 -9.45 -4.79 -8.53
N ASN A 14 -8.46 -5.24 -9.31
CA ASN A 14 -8.22 -4.83 -10.71
C ASN A 14 -7.86 -3.35 -10.93
N SER A 15 -7.44 -2.65 -9.87
CA SER A 15 -7.01 -1.24 -9.92
C SER A 15 -5.82 -1.00 -8.99
N ALA A 16 -4.75 -1.79 -9.17
CA ALA A 16 -3.55 -1.71 -8.35
C ALA A 16 -2.56 -0.65 -8.85
N HIS A 17 -1.93 0.07 -7.92
CA HIS A 17 -0.96 1.12 -8.23
C HIS A 17 0.30 0.99 -7.38
N TYR A 18 1.41 1.51 -7.90
CA TYR A 18 2.66 1.65 -7.17
C TYR A 18 2.94 3.12 -6.86
N PHE A 19 2.69 3.53 -5.62
CA PHE A 19 2.85 4.90 -5.12
C PHE A 19 4.30 5.18 -4.77
N ILE A 20 4.90 6.16 -5.42
CA ILE A 20 6.32 6.50 -5.34
C ILE A 20 6.59 7.81 -4.58
N GLY A 21 5.54 8.53 -4.19
CA GLY A 21 5.66 9.79 -3.45
C GLY A 21 4.32 10.51 -3.31
N TYR A 22 4.37 11.76 -2.89
CA TYR A 22 3.19 12.61 -2.72
C TYR A 22 3.55 14.09 -2.95
N MET A 23 2.54 14.90 -3.27
CA MET A 23 2.65 16.36 -3.36
C MET A 23 1.36 16.98 -2.80
N GLY A 24 1.48 17.71 -1.68
CA GLY A 24 0.29 18.19 -0.97
C GLY A 24 -0.56 17.01 -0.50
N GLU A 25 -1.85 17.01 -0.86
CA GLU A 25 -2.82 15.95 -0.54
C GLU A 25 -2.97 14.91 -1.67
N GLU A 26 -2.05 14.90 -2.64
CA GLU A 26 -2.07 13.96 -3.77
C GLU A 26 -0.94 12.94 -3.67
N LEU A 27 -1.25 11.66 -3.89
CA LEU A 27 -0.28 10.61 -4.11
C LEU A 27 0.19 10.60 -5.56
N ILE A 28 1.46 10.31 -5.77
CA ILE A 28 2.09 10.15 -7.09
C ILE A 28 2.37 8.67 -7.31
N TYR A 29 1.96 8.11 -8.45
CA TYR A 29 2.06 6.67 -8.69
C TYR A 29 2.37 6.27 -10.14
N LEU A 30 2.81 5.03 -10.28
CA LEU A 30 2.94 4.30 -11.54
C LEU A 30 1.75 3.35 -11.71
N ASP A 31 1.21 3.32 -12.93
CA ASP A 31 -0.02 2.60 -13.27
C ASP A 31 0.29 1.44 -14.26
N PRO A 32 0.03 0.17 -13.89
CA PRO A 32 0.27 -0.98 -14.75
C PRO A 32 -0.85 -1.27 -15.77
N HIS A 33 -1.97 -0.53 -15.78
CA HIS A 33 -3.18 -0.88 -16.56
C HIS A 33 -3.08 -0.49 -18.05
N THR A 34 -1.88 -0.58 -18.63
CA THR A 34 -1.64 -0.43 -20.07
C THR A 34 -1.00 -1.70 -20.61
N THR A 35 -1.74 -2.43 -21.45
CA THR A 35 -1.23 -3.63 -22.12
C THR A 35 -0.20 -3.24 -23.18
N GLN A 36 1.01 -3.79 -23.08
CA GLN A 36 2.10 -3.59 -24.05
C GLN A 36 2.45 -4.92 -24.74
N PRO A 37 2.99 -4.90 -25.97
CA PRO A 37 3.56 -6.09 -26.59
C PRO A 37 4.70 -6.68 -25.74
N ALA A 38 4.83 -8.00 -25.73
CA ALA A 38 5.96 -8.65 -25.08
C ALA A 38 7.26 -8.29 -25.81
N VAL A 39 8.31 -7.94 -25.05
CA VAL A 39 9.64 -7.69 -25.60
C VAL A 39 10.30 -9.02 -25.93
N GLU A 40 10.69 -9.22 -27.19
CA GLU A 40 11.42 -10.40 -27.62
C GLU A 40 12.88 -10.31 -27.16
N LEU A 41 13.34 -11.34 -26.45
CA LEU A 41 14.74 -11.46 -26.05
C LEU A 41 15.55 -11.92 -27.27
N ALA A 42 16.35 -11.02 -27.83
CA ALA A 42 17.36 -11.39 -28.83
C ALA A 42 18.55 -12.08 -28.14
N ASP A 43 19.34 -12.86 -28.88
CA ASP A 43 20.62 -13.44 -28.41
C ASP A 43 21.70 -12.39 -28.03
N SER A 44 21.34 -11.10 -28.12
CA SER A 44 22.15 -9.96 -27.71
C SER A 44 22.02 -9.71 -26.21
N HIS A 45 23.12 -9.28 -25.57
CA HIS A 45 23.11 -8.84 -24.17
C HIS A 45 22.35 -7.52 -23.93
N VAL A 46 21.83 -6.87 -24.98
CA VAL A 46 21.09 -5.61 -24.89
C VAL A 46 19.61 -5.86 -25.10
N ILE A 47 18.81 -5.54 -24.08
CA ILE A 47 17.34 -5.61 -24.12
C ILE A 47 16.81 -4.20 -24.41
N PRO A 48 15.94 -4.01 -25.42
CA PRO A 48 15.21 -2.75 -25.61
C PRO A 48 14.34 -2.48 -24.38
N ASP A 49 14.64 -1.43 -23.62
CA ASP A 49 14.05 -1.19 -22.30
C ASP A 49 13.04 -0.04 -22.27
N GLU A 50 12.74 0.58 -23.42
CA GLU A 50 11.95 1.80 -23.49
C GLU A 50 10.53 1.62 -22.92
N SER A 51 9.95 0.43 -23.09
CA SER A 51 8.62 0.06 -22.56
C SER A 51 8.55 -0.07 -21.03
N PHE A 52 9.70 -0.15 -20.35
CA PHE A 52 9.79 -0.31 -18.89
C PHE A 52 10.02 1.03 -18.16
N HIS A 53 10.13 2.14 -18.90
CA HIS A 53 10.27 3.48 -18.34
C HIS A 53 9.03 4.32 -18.67
N CYS A 54 8.28 4.73 -17.66
CA CYS A 54 7.13 5.63 -17.86
C CYS A 54 7.62 7.05 -18.17
N GLN A 55 7.45 7.50 -19.41
CA GLN A 55 7.82 8.87 -19.84
C GLN A 55 6.67 9.87 -19.77
N HIS A 56 5.47 9.42 -19.39
CA HIS A 56 4.32 10.30 -19.22
C HIS A 56 4.42 11.10 -17.92
N PRO A 57 3.75 12.26 -17.83
CA PRO A 57 3.59 12.94 -16.56
C PRO A 57 3.06 11.97 -15.50
N PRO A 58 3.66 11.93 -14.30
CA PRO A 58 3.28 10.96 -13.30
C PRO A 58 1.82 11.14 -12.87
N SER A 59 1.09 10.04 -12.82
CA SER A 59 -0.32 10.01 -12.40
C SER A 59 -0.46 10.44 -10.95
N ARG A 60 -1.62 11.03 -10.64
CA ARG A 60 -1.94 11.55 -9.31
C ARG A 60 -3.36 11.20 -8.91
N MET A 61 -3.55 10.98 -7.62
CA MET A 61 -4.87 10.80 -7.00
C MET A 61 -4.88 11.38 -5.60
N SER A 62 -6.07 11.71 -5.09
CA SER A 62 -6.19 12.20 -3.71
C SER A 62 -5.83 11.10 -2.71
N ILE A 63 -5.14 11.44 -1.62
CA ILE A 63 -4.85 10.48 -0.53
C ILE A 63 -6.15 9.88 0.02
N GLY A 64 -7.24 10.65 0.06
CA GLY A 64 -8.54 10.18 0.54
C GLY A 64 -9.25 9.16 -0.36
N GLU A 65 -8.76 8.95 -1.58
CA GLU A 65 -9.29 7.95 -2.52
C GLU A 65 -8.54 6.62 -2.45
N LEU A 66 -7.44 6.57 -1.68
CA LEU A 66 -6.62 5.37 -1.52
C LEU A 66 -7.43 4.25 -0.84
N ASP A 67 -7.37 3.05 -1.41
CA ASP A 67 -7.92 1.87 -0.75
C ASP A 67 -7.15 1.57 0.55
N PRO A 68 -7.80 1.27 1.69
CA PRO A 68 -7.12 1.03 2.95
C PRO A 68 -6.14 -0.16 2.92
N SER A 69 -6.35 -1.11 2.00
CA SER A 69 -5.47 -2.28 1.85
C SER A 69 -4.20 -1.90 1.08
N ILE A 70 -3.12 -1.70 1.83
CA ILE A 70 -1.82 -1.31 1.27
C ILE A 70 -0.67 -2.11 1.89
N ALA A 71 0.47 -2.12 1.21
CA ALA A 71 1.75 -2.56 1.75
C ALA A 71 2.81 -1.49 1.52
N VAL A 72 3.48 -1.07 2.60
CA VAL A 72 4.57 -0.10 2.56
C VAL A 72 5.93 -0.82 2.50
N GLY A 73 6.81 -0.36 1.61
CA GLY A 73 8.13 -0.96 1.38
C GLY A 73 9.27 -0.09 1.88
N PHE A 74 10.26 -0.73 2.52
CA PHE A 74 11.53 -0.10 2.89
C PHE A 74 12.72 -0.99 2.46
N PHE A 75 13.79 -0.39 1.96
CA PHE A 75 15.02 -1.09 1.60
C PHE A 75 16.20 -0.62 2.46
N CYS A 76 16.80 -1.56 3.17
CA CYS A 76 18.01 -1.35 3.97
C CYS A 76 19.12 -2.22 3.38
N LYS A 77 20.09 -1.60 2.68
CA LYS A 77 21.16 -2.34 2.01
C LYS A 77 22.16 -2.91 3.02
N THR A 78 22.37 -2.18 4.10
CA THR A 78 23.29 -2.50 5.18
C THR A 78 22.54 -2.50 6.52
N GLU A 79 23.18 -3.09 7.53
CA GLU A 79 22.68 -3.02 8.90
C GLU A 79 22.61 -1.58 9.42
N ASP A 80 23.54 -0.71 9.02
CA ASP A 80 23.51 0.71 9.36
C ASP A 80 22.28 1.42 8.78
N ASP A 81 21.85 1.07 7.55
CA ASP A 81 20.63 1.60 6.95
C ASP A 81 19.38 1.18 7.73
N PHE A 82 19.37 -0.06 8.25
CA PHE A 82 18.29 -0.57 9.09
C PHE A 82 18.26 0.10 10.46
N ASN A 83 19.43 0.33 11.06
CA ASN A 83 19.56 1.07 12.32
C ASN A 83 19.07 2.51 12.18
N ASP A 84 19.41 3.18 11.07
CA ASP A 84 18.90 4.52 10.74
C ASP A 84 17.38 4.52 10.52
N TRP A 85 16.85 3.56 9.77
CA TRP A 85 15.39 3.40 9.59
C TRP A 85 14.67 3.22 10.94
N CYS A 86 15.19 2.36 11.83
CA CYS A 86 14.66 2.16 13.17
C CYS A 86 14.59 3.47 13.97
N GLN A 87 15.63 4.32 13.88
CA GLN A 87 15.65 5.62 14.55
C GLN A 87 14.61 6.58 13.97
N GLN A 88 14.46 6.62 12.64
CA GLN A 88 13.48 7.46 11.97
C GLN A 88 12.04 7.05 12.33
N VAL A 89 11.73 5.74 12.34
CA VAL A 89 10.42 5.22 12.74
C VAL A 89 10.09 5.61 14.18
N ARG A 90 11.02 5.41 15.12
CA ARG A 90 10.82 5.80 16.53
C ARG A 90 10.57 7.29 16.69
N LYS A 91 11.23 8.13 15.88
CA LYS A 91 11.01 9.58 15.88
C LYS A 91 9.61 9.96 15.37
N LEU A 92 9.09 9.26 14.36
CA LEU A 92 7.73 9.47 13.86
C LEU A 92 6.67 9.15 14.91
N SER A 93 6.85 8.09 15.71
CA SER A 93 5.94 7.75 16.80
C SER A 93 5.83 8.83 17.88
N LEU A 94 6.76 9.79 17.92
CA LEU A 94 6.79 10.90 18.87
C LEU A 94 6.22 12.21 18.29
N LEU A 95 5.95 12.27 16.99
CA LEU A 95 5.37 13.45 16.35
C LEU A 95 3.87 13.55 16.66
N GLY A 96 3.48 14.62 17.36
CA GLY A 96 2.07 14.90 17.65
C GLY A 96 1.24 15.04 16.37
N GLY A 97 0.14 14.29 16.28
CA GLY A 97 -0.79 14.30 15.14
C GLY A 97 -0.67 13.11 14.18
N ALA A 98 0.37 12.27 14.30
CA ALA A 98 0.46 11.02 13.56
C ALA A 98 0.09 9.83 14.46
N LEU A 99 -0.85 8.99 14.01
CA LEU A 99 -1.07 7.68 14.61
C LEU A 99 -0.15 6.67 13.90
N PRO A 100 0.67 5.90 14.63
CA PRO A 100 1.54 4.91 14.01
C PRO A 100 0.70 3.83 13.34
N MET A 101 0.98 3.55 12.06
CA MET A 101 0.32 2.47 11.30
C MET A 101 0.90 1.08 11.61
N PHE A 102 2.12 1.04 12.12
CA PHE A 102 2.82 -0.18 12.55
C PHE A 102 3.71 0.15 13.75
N GLU A 103 4.09 -0.88 14.50
CA GLU A 103 4.99 -0.77 15.65
C GLU A 103 6.35 -1.42 15.38
N LEU A 104 7.38 -0.90 16.03
CA LEU A 104 8.73 -1.44 15.98
C LEU A 104 9.13 -1.90 17.40
N VAL A 105 9.32 -3.20 17.56
CA VAL A 105 9.66 -3.84 18.83
C VAL A 105 10.98 -4.59 18.73
N GLU A 106 11.74 -4.62 19.83
CA GLU A 106 13.00 -5.38 19.90
C GLU A 106 12.76 -6.89 19.99
N GLN A 107 11.69 -7.29 20.69
CA GLN A 107 11.28 -8.68 20.86
C GLN A 107 9.76 -8.77 20.72
N GLN A 108 9.29 -9.74 19.94
CA GLN A 108 7.85 -9.97 19.76
C GLN A 108 7.19 -10.34 21.08
N PRO A 109 6.12 -9.65 21.51
CA PRO A 109 5.37 -10.04 22.69
C PRO A 109 4.77 -11.43 22.51
N SER A 110 4.96 -12.32 23.50
CA SER A 110 4.55 -13.72 23.42
C SER A 110 3.05 -13.94 23.19
N HIS A 111 2.21 -12.96 23.53
CA HIS A 111 0.75 -13.00 23.32
C HIS A 111 0.32 -12.57 21.91
N LEU A 112 1.22 -12.00 21.11
CA LEU A 112 0.98 -11.56 19.72
C LEU A 112 1.65 -12.49 18.70
N ALA A 113 1.96 -13.74 19.08
CA ALA A 113 2.68 -14.70 18.24
C ALA A 113 1.86 -15.27 17.06
N CYS A 114 0.79 -14.59 16.63
CA CYS A 114 -0.02 -14.98 15.47
C CYS A 114 0.49 -14.25 14.21
N PRO A 115 1.03 -14.95 13.18
CA PRO A 115 1.72 -14.31 12.07
C PRO A 115 0.84 -13.50 11.10
N ASP A 116 -0.47 -13.74 11.06
CA ASP A 116 -1.32 -13.35 9.92
C ASP A 116 -2.44 -12.34 10.25
N VAL A 117 -2.30 -11.55 11.31
CA VAL A 117 -3.37 -10.61 11.71
C VAL A 117 -3.03 -9.18 11.28
N LEU A 118 -3.81 -8.66 10.33
CA LEU A 118 -3.86 -7.22 10.04
C LEU A 118 -4.77 -6.55 11.06
N HIS A 119 -4.23 -5.63 11.85
CA HIS A 119 -5.02 -4.90 12.85
C HIS A 119 -5.59 -3.62 12.23
N LEU A 120 -6.92 -3.50 12.20
CA LEU A 120 -7.61 -2.29 11.75
C LEU A 120 -7.98 -1.43 12.96
N SER A 121 -7.53 -0.18 12.95
CA SER A 121 -7.95 0.82 13.92
C SER A 121 -9.26 1.45 13.45
N LEU A 122 -10.38 1.00 14.00
CA LEU A 122 -11.72 1.50 13.68
C LEU A 122 -12.14 2.60 14.66
N GLU A 123 -12.66 3.72 14.16
CA GLU A 123 -13.36 4.70 15.00
C GLU A 123 -14.85 4.34 15.16
N SER A 124 -15.54 4.99 16.10
CA SER A 124 -16.96 4.70 16.40
C SER A 124 -17.87 4.78 15.16
N SER A 125 -17.59 5.71 14.24
CA SER A 125 -18.33 5.84 12.98
C SER A 125 -18.08 4.69 12.01
N ASP A 126 -16.89 4.09 12.04
CA ASP A 126 -16.53 2.96 11.17
C ASP A 126 -17.23 1.70 11.64
N VAL A 127 -17.35 1.51 12.96
CA VAL A 127 -18.11 0.40 13.57
C VAL A 127 -19.57 0.47 13.16
N GLU A 128 -20.23 1.64 13.31
CA GLU A 128 -21.63 1.81 12.89
C GLU A 128 -21.84 1.55 11.39
N ARG A 129 -20.87 1.95 10.55
CA ARG A 129 -20.95 1.74 9.11
C ARG A 129 -20.77 0.27 8.74
N LEU A 130 -19.89 -0.44 9.44
CA LEU A 130 -19.65 -1.85 9.24
C LEU A 130 -20.84 -2.70 9.71
N GLU A 131 -21.46 -2.35 10.84
CA GLU A 131 -22.70 -2.98 11.31
C GLU A 131 -23.83 -2.85 10.28
N ARG A 132 -24.03 -1.66 9.72
CA ARG A 132 -25.03 -1.43 8.66
C ARG A 132 -24.74 -2.19 7.36
N PHE A 133 -23.48 -2.49 7.07
CA PHE A 133 -23.11 -3.24 5.87
C PHE A 133 -23.51 -4.72 6.01
N PHE A 134 -23.26 -5.32 7.18
CA PHE A 134 -23.64 -6.71 7.46
C PHE A 134 -25.15 -6.92 7.58
N ASP A 135 -25.90 -5.91 8.03
CA ASP A 135 -27.37 -5.95 8.06
C ASP A 135 -28.01 -5.91 6.65
N SER A 136 -27.24 -5.63 5.59
CA SER A 136 -27.77 -5.45 4.23
C SER A 136 -27.66 -6.67 3.30
N GLU A 137 -27.08 -7.79 3.74
CA GLU A 137 -26.87 -8.99 2.90
C GLU A 137 -28.09 -9.94 2.80
N ASP A 138 -29.28 -9.54 3.27
CA ASP A 138 -30.43 -10.43 3.45
C ASP A 138 -31.69 -10.07 2.60
N GLU A 139 -31.61 -9.51 1.39
CA GLU A 139 -32.82 -9.33 0.54
C GLU A 139 -32.64 -9.47 -0.99
N ASP A 140 -31.91 -10.48 -1.52
CA ASP A 140 -32.01 -10.82 -2.96
C ASP A 140 -32.03 -12.34 -3.21
N PHE A 141 -33.19 -12.97 -2.97
CA PHE A 141 -33.58 -14.25 -3.57
C PHE A 141 -34.79 -14.04 -4.49
N GLU A 142 -34.57 -13.72 -5.77
CA GLU A 142 -35.60 -13.91 -6.80
C GLU A 142 -35.63 -15.39 -7.20
N ILE A 143 -36.59 -16.15 -6.66
CA ILE A 143 -36.93 -17.47 -7.18
C ILE A 143 -37.66 -17.26 -8.50
N LEU A 144 -36.97 -17.50 -9.63
CA LEU A 144 -37.62 -17.67 -10.92
C LEU A 144 -38.47 -18.93 -10.88
N SER A 145 -39.79 -18.77 -10.75
CA SER A 145 -40.75 -19.84 -10.99
C SER A 145 -40.76 -20.20 -12.48
N LEU A 146 -40.31 -21.42 -12.80
CA LEU A 146 -40.56 -22.09 -14.08
C LEU A 146 -42.05 -22.44 -14.24
#